data_AF-A0A132P0W6-F1
#
_entry.id   AF-A0A132P0W6-F1
#
_cell.length_a   1.000
_cell.length_b   1.000
_cell.length_c   1.000
_cell.angle_alpha   90.00
_cell.angle_beta   90.00
_cell.angle_gamma   90.00
#
_symmetry.space_group_name_H-M   'P 1'
#
loop_
_entity.id
_entity.type
_entity.pdbx_description
1 polymer ?
#
loop_
_entity_poly.entity_id
_entity_poly.type
_entity_poly.pdbx_seq_one_letter_code
_entity_poly.pdbx_strand_id
1 'polypeptide(L)' 'MTISKVIKQKRIEKQLTQEDIAEMLLVSKKTISNWENGRTIPDTENLTELGRSRPSSIGG' A
#
# COMPACT_ATOMS: atom_id res chain seq x y z
N MET A 1 3.72 -15.73 6.83
CA MET A 1 3.00 -14.66 6.11
C MET A 1 3.96 -14.01 5.14
N THR A 2 3.59 -13.82 3.87
CA THR A 2 4.43 -13.09 2.89
C THR A 2 4.06 -11.61 2.88
N ILE A 3 5.03 -10.73 2.64
CA ILE A 3 4.81 -9.26 2.60
C ILE A 3 3.70 -8.88 1.61
N SER A 4 3.63 -9.59 0.49
CA SER A 4 2.57 -9.45 -0.53
C SER A 4 1.15 -9.59 0.03
N LYS A 5 0.94 -10.57 0.92
CA LYS A 5 -0.35 -10.78 1.59
C LYS A 5 -0.63 -9.69 2.62
N VAL A 6 0.40 -9.23 3.34
CA VAL A 6 0.26 -8.16 4.35
C VAL A 6 -0.16 -6.85 3.70
N ILE A 7 0.45 -6.46 2.58
CA ILE A 7 0.09 -5.24 1.84
C ILE A 7 -1.38 -5.30 1.40
N LYS A 8 -1.78 -6.40 0.79
CA LYS A 8 -3.17 -6.60 0.35
C LYS A 8 -4.15 -6.57 1.51
N GLN A 9 -3.81 -7.23 2.61
CA GLN A 9 -4.65 -7.25 3.81
C GLN A 9 -4.79 -5.85 4.41
N LYS A 10 -3.70 -5.11 4.59
CA LYS A 10 -3.72 -3.74 5.11
C LYS A 10 -4.50 -2.78 4.22
N ARG A 11 -4.37 -2.93 2.90
CA ARG A 11 -5.16 -2.18 1.93
C ARG A 11 -6.65 -2.40 2.13
N ILE A 12 -7.08 -3.67 2.25
CA ILE A 12 -8.49 -4.03 2.45
C ILE A 12 -8.98 -3.59 3.83
N GLU A 13 -8.19 -3.77 4.89
CA GLU A 13 -8.50 -3.30 6.26
C GLU A 13 -8.78 -1.78 6.28
N LYS A 14 -8.06 -1.02 5.46
CA LYS A 14 -8.21 0.44 5.32
C LYS A 14 -9.22 0.87 4.25
N GLN A 15 -9.89 -0.08 3.57
CA GLN A 15 -10.83 0.18 2.47
C GLN A 15 -10.22 0.98 1.31
N LEU A 16 -8.93 0.82 1.07
CA LEU A 16 -8.20 1.52 0.00
C LEU A 16 -8.22 0.71 -1.30
N THR A 17 -8.24 1.38 -2.43
CA THR A 17 -7.99 0.77 -3.73
C THR A 17 -6.48 0.66 -4.00
N GLN A 18 -6.10 -0.11 -5.03
CA GLN A 18 -4.70 -0.13 -5.47
C GLN A 18 -4.26 1.23 -6.02
N GLU A 19 -5.19 2.05 -6.51
CA GLU A 19 -4.91 3.40 -7.00
C GLU A 19 -4.65 4.36 -5.84
N ASP A 20 -5.44 4.29 -4.77
CA ASP A 20 -5.23 5.13 -3.58
C ASP A 20 -3.84 4.89 -2.97
N ILE A 21 -3.43 3.62 -2.83
CA ILE A 21 -2.09 3.29 -2.34
C ILE A 21 -1.00 3.72 -3.31
N ALA A 22 -1.25 3.57 -4.61
CA ALA A 22 -0.30 3.99 -5.63
C ALA A 22 -0.05 5.52 -5.56
N GLU A 23 -1.11 6.30 -5.43
CA GLU A 23 -1.05 7.76 -5.29
C GLU A 23 -0.35 8.16 -3.99
N MET A 24 -0.71 7.55 -2.85
CA MET A 24 -0.06 7.85 -1.56
C MET A 24 1.44 7.55 -1.54
N LEU A 25 1.87 6.51 -2.25
CA LEU A 25 3.27 6.10 -2.32
C LEU A 25 4.00 6.69 -3.53
N LEU A 26 3.34 7.53 -4.33
CA LEU A 26 3.87 8.10 -5.57
C LEU A 26 4.43 7.05 -6.54
N VAL A 27 3.79 5.88 -6.59
CA VAL A 27 4.12 4.78 -7.49
C VAL A 27 2.97 4.51 -8.47
N SER A 28 3.20 3.66 -9.47
CA SER A 28 2.12 3.23 -10.36
C SER A 28 1.25 2.14 -9.74
N LYS A 29 -0.04 2.08 -10.08
CA LYS A 29 -0.95 0.96 -9.73
C LYS A 29 -0.37 -0.42 -10.04
N LYS A 30 0.36 -0.53 -11.16
CA LYS A 30 1.07 -1.76 -11.56
C LYS A 30 2.11 -2.21 -10.52
N THR A 31 2.80 -1.26 -9.89
CA THR A 31 3.76 -1.52 -8.81
C THR A 31 3.08 -2.13 -7.59
N ILE A 32 1.94 -1.56 -7.16
CA ILE A 32 1.13 -2.12 -6.07
C ILE A 32 0.66 -3.54 -6.40
N SER A 33 0.16 -3.76 -7.61
CA SER A 33 -0.25 -5.09 -8.07
C SER A 33 0.93 -6.07 -8.06
N ASN A 34 2.12 -5.66 -8.49
CA ASN A 34 3.30 -6.52 -8.44
C ASN A 34 3.71 -6.88 -6.99
N TRP A 35 3.60 -5.95 -6.05
CA TRP A 35 3.85 -6.22 -4.63
C TRP A 35 2.82 -7.18 -4.03
N GLU A 36 1.53 -6.97 -4.29
CA GLU A 36 0.46 -7.87 -3.82
C GLU A 36 0.53 -9.27 -4.42
N ASN A 37 1.12 -9.41 -5.62
CA ASN A 37 1.36 -10.69 -6.28
C ASN A 37 2.76 -11.28 -5.98
N GLY A 38 3.60 -10.58 -5.22
CA GLY A 38 4.96 -11.04 -4.87
C GLY A 38 5.96 -11.06 -6.02
N ARG A 39 5.72 -10.30 -7.11
CA ARG A 39 6.65 -10.16 -8.24
C ARG A 39 7.82 -9.23 -7.92
N THR A 40 7.56 -8.22 -7.11
CA THR A 40 8.54 -7.26 -6.60
C THR A 40 8.28 -7.02 -5.12
N ILE A 41 9.25 -6.45 -4.42
CA ILE A 41 9.13 -6.13 -2.98
C ILE A 41 9.22 -4.61 -2.85
N PRO A 42 8.37 -3.97 -2.03
CA PRO A 42 8.51 -2.54 -1.74
C PRO A 42 9.78 -2.26 -0.94
N ASP A 43 10.43 -1.14 -1.25
CA ASP A 43 11.56 -0.64 -0.48
C ASP A 43 11.16 -0.22 0.94
N THR A 44 12.16 -0.01 1.79
CA THR A 44 11.97 0.35 3.21
C THR A 44 11.19 1.65 3.41
N GLU A 45 11.29 2.60 2.48
CA GLU A 45 10.54 3.86 2.50
C GLU A 45 9.04 3.61 2.29
N ASN A 46 8.68 2.84 1.25
CA ASN A 46 7.31 2.44 0.97
C ASN A 46 6.68 1.65 2.14
N LEU A 47 7.46 0.78 2.78
CA LEU A 47 7.02 0.06 3.98
C LEU A 47 6.75 0.98 5.17
N THR A 48 7.58 2.01 5.33
CA THR A 48 7.42 3.01 6.39
C THR A 48 6.14 3.82 6.17
N GLU A 49 5.85 4.22 4.93
CA GLU A 49 4.67 5.01 4.59
C GLU A 49 3.36 4.20 4.69
N LEU A 50 3.38 2.92 4.28
CA LEU A 50 2.27 1.98 4.50
C LEU A 50 1.95 1.79 5.99
N GLY A 51 2.96 1.81 6.85
CA GLY A 51 2.82 1.75 8.30
C GLY A 51 2.35 3.07 8.92
N ARG A 52 2.78 4.20 8.37
CA ARG A 52 2.49 5.55 8.88
C ARG A 52 1.16 6.12 8.43
N SER A 53 0.58 5.64 7.34
CA SER A 53 -0.74 6.04 6.86
C SER A 53 -1.82 5.73 7.92
N ARG A 54 -1.89 6.54 8.96
CA ARG A 54 -3.12 6.75 9.70
C ARG A 54 -4.09 7.34 8.68
N PRO A 55 -5.37 6.96 8.68
CA PRO A 55 -6.37 7.75 8.00
C PRO A 55 -6.34 9.12 8.68
N SER A 56 -5.56 10.04 8.12
CA SER A 56 -5.62 11.44 8.43
C SER A 56 -7.06 11.81 8.15
N SER A 57 -7.79 12.20 9.19
CA SER A 57 -9.06 12.90 9.04
C SER A 57 -8.83 14.12 8.16
N ILE A 58 -8.96 13.95 6.84
CA ILE A 58 -9.51 14.97 5.97
C ILE A 58 -11.01 14.89 6.31
N GLY A 59 -11.57 15.62 7.27
CA GLY A 59 -11.41 17.04 7.52
C GLY A 59 -12.59 17.73 6.83
N GLY A 60 -13.64 18.03 7.61
CA GLY A 60 -14.70 19.00 7.27
C GLY A 60 -15.80 18.53 6.34
#